data_AF-A0A933D440-F1
#
_entry.id   AF-A0A933D440-F1
#
_cell.length_a   1.000
_cell.length_b   1.000
_cell.length_c   1.000
_cell.angle_alpha   90.00
_cell.angle_beta   90.00
_cell.angle_gamma   90.00
#
_symmetry.space_group_name_H-M   'P 1'
#
loop_
_entity.id
_entity.type
_entity.pdbx_description
1 polymer ?
#
loop_
_entity_poly.entity_id
_entity_poly.type
_entity_poly.pdbx_seq_one_letter_code
_entity_poly.pdbx_strand_id
1 'polypeptide(L)'
;MKRVLKEEDNLRKKQAGELLKNADRYMKENEFDAALEAVEKTLKIDPKNFYARAYKERILAAKARAETAHATEEAAETTQLISKEEKKPEIRHKTRERQRQGEEDRLPKEVSKAEPPEQHPAVEDVHQEVEARNKLEDERQQFEEEKLRIQQEYVKKQVEARTQIEEEHRKKLDEERQKILEVSKLREEELHRKAEEAQRMLAEEKRKMQAEMQRQAESETQRRVVEERKRIEAETHRNAEEERKRIEAEARKKAEEEVKKKLEEDLRRRLEEERLKKEEATVLHVAREEGKRQARRDKITESVARAKQLFAQRAFDLALLEVMKVLALQPENLEARELDELIQQEQMETWKPDLEEAKNVSSQLIQEMYKRALKSAWVDGALSTEVQAALESFRNSLNVSSDDHRILEAEAQSEAYAEALREEWRHGTLTPEQVDYLEQLRLELNITPDQHLTVELKVRKELGT
;
A
#
# COMPACT_ATOMS: atom_id res chain seq x y z
N MET A 1 -3.36 -43.47 30.07
CA MET A 1 -3.98 -42.81 28.90
C MET A 1 -3.58 -41.33 28.74
N LYS A 2 -4.04 -40.37 29.56
CA LYS A 2 -3.84 -38.89 29.33
C LYS A 2 -2.38 -38.37 29.13
N ARG A 3 -1.32 -39.14 29.43
CA ARG A 3 0.07 -38.80 29.04
C ARG A 3 0.39 -39.17 27.59
N VAL A 4 0.06 -40.39 27.15
CA VAL A 4 0.39 -40.93 25.81
C VAL A 4 -0.12 -40.03 24.68
N LEU A 5 -1.37 -39.55 24.79
CA LEU A 5 -1.97 -38.61 23.82
C LEU A 5 -1.14 -37.32 23.64
N LYS A 6 -0.43 -36.84 24.67
CA LYS A 6 0.44 -35.66 24.57
C LYS A 6 1.75 -35.95 23.84
N GLU A 7 2.23 -37.19 23.86
CA GLU A 7 3.45 -37.60 23.17
C GLU A 7 3.18 -37.77 21.67
N GLU A 8 2.05 -38.38 21.28
CA GLU A 8 1.58 -38.41 19.90
C GLU A 8 1.34 -37.00 19.32
N ASP A 9 0.63 -36.13 20.05
CA ASP A 9 0.41 -34.74 19.63
C ASP A 9 1.72 -33.96 19.45
N ASN A 10 2.71 -34.21 20.32
CA ASN A 10 4.02 -33.58 20.20
C ASN A 10 4.82 -34.12 19.01
N LEU A 11 4.70 -35.42 18.69
CA LEU A 11 5.35 -36.01 17.51
C LEU A 11 4.74 -35.46 16.21
N ARG A 12 3.40 -35.40 16.12
CA ARG A 12 2.69 -34.79 14.98
C ARG A 12 3.09 -33.33 14.78
N LYS A 13 3.22 -32.55 15.85
CA LYS A 13 3.69 -31.15 15.79
C LYS A 13 5.14 -31.02 15.31
N LYS A 14 6.04 -31.93 15.69
CA LYS A 14 7.42 -31.97 15.17
C LYS A 14 7.43 -32.24 13.65
N GLN A 15 6.73 -33.29 13.21
CA GLN A 15 6.63 -33.66 11.79
C GLN A 15 6.01 -32.52 10.94
N ALA A 16 4.95 -31.88 11.44
CA ALA A 16 4.36 -30.70 10.82
C ALA A 16 5.34 -29.52 10.73
N GLY A 17 6.16 -29.30 11.77
CA GLY A 17 7.19 -28.26 11.77
C GLY A 17 8.34 -28.52 10.78
N GLU A 18 8.71 -29.78 10.53
CA GLU A 18 9.74 -30.16 9.56
C GLU A 18 9.24 -30.03 8.12
N LEU A 19 7.98 -30.41 7.84
CA LEU A 19 7.36 -30.19 6.53
C LEU A 19 7.25 -28.69 6.17
N LEU A 20 6.94 -27.82 7.14
CA LEU A 20 6.93 -26.37 6.92
C LEU A 20 8.35 -25.79 6.66
N LYS A 21 9.40 -26.34 7.26
CA LYS A 21 10.79 -25.96 6.92
C LYS A 21 11.16 -26.36 5.49
N ASN A 22 10.73 -27.54 5.04
CA ASN A 22 10.92 -27.97 3.65
C ASN A 22 10.14 -27.07 2.68
N ALA A 23 8.90 -26.68 3.02
CA ALA A 23 8.12 -25.74 2.20
C ALA A 23 8.77 -24.35 2.09
N ASP A 24 9.36 -23.82 3.16
CA ASP A 24 10.13 -22.56 3.14
C ASP A 24 11.44 -22.68 2.35
N ARG A 25 12.06 -23.88 2.28
CA ARG A 25 13.20 -24.15 1.39
C ARG A 25 12.77 -24.15 -0.08
N TYR A 26 11.76 -24.96 -0.45
CA TYR A 26 11.23 -25.01 -1.81
C TYR A 26 10.72 -23.65 -2.32
N MET A 27 10.14 -22.82 -1.43
CA MET A 27 9.76 -21.44 -1.77
C MET A 27 10.96 -20.55 -2.16
N LYS A 28 12.16 -20.78 -1.59
CA LYS A 28 13.40 -20.07 -1.94
C LYS A 28 14.07 -20.61 -3.20
N GLU A 29 13.83 -21.89 -3.49
CA GLU A 29 14.28 -22.58 -4.70
C GLU A 29 13.33 -22.33 -5.89
N ASN A 30 12.23 -21.58 -5.68
CA ASN A 30 11.11 -21.36 -6.62
C ASN A 30 10.35 -22.63 -7.04
N GLU A 31 10.54 -23.75 -6.36
CA GLU A 31 9.81 -25.01 -6.56
C GLU A 31 8.41 -24.94 -5.91
N PHE A 32 7.56 -24.03 -6.41
CA PHE A 32 6.29 -23.70 -5.76
C PHE A 32 5.34 -24.91 -5.60
N ASP A 33 5.33 -25.85 -6.54
CA ASP A 33 4.47 -27.04 -6.44
C ASP A 33 4.97 -28.05 -5.40
N ALA A 34 6.30 -28.22 -5.24
CA ALA A 34 6.88 -29.01 -4.14
C ALA A 34 6.62 -28.34 -2.77
N ALA A 35 6.67 -27.00 -2.72
CA ALA A 35 6.30 -26.23 -1.54
C ALA A 35 4.82 -26.43 -1.16
N LEU A 36 3.90 -26.42 -2.14
CA LEU A 36 2.48 -26.70 -1.92
C LEU A 36 2.26 -28.12 -1.39
N GLU A 37 2.90 -29.14 -1.98
CA GLU A 37 2.73 -30.53 -1.56
C GLU A 37 3.20 -30.77 -0.11
N ALA A 38 4.32 -30.13 0.30
CA ALA A 38 4.80 -30.16 1.67
C ALA A 38 3.82 -29.50 2.67
N VAL A 39 3.17 -28.39 2.27
CA VAL A 39 2.14 -27.73 3.09
C VAL A 39 0.86 -28.56 3.17
N GLU A 40 0.46 -29.26 2.10
CA GLU A 40 -0.69 -30.16 2.15
C GLU A 40 -0.43 -31.41 2.98
N LYS A 41 0.78 -31.98 2.94
CA LYS A 41 1.23 -33.00 3.89
C LYS A 41 1.15 -32.49 5.33
N THR A 42 1.51 -31.23 5.57
CA THR A 42 1.35 -30.58 6.89
C THR A 42 -0.12 -30.52 7.33
N LEU A 43 -1.02 -30.06 6.45
CA LEU A 43 -2.46 -29.94 6.75
C LEU A 43 -3.17 -31.30 6.92
N LYS A 44 -2.62 -32.38 6.35
CA LYS A 44 -3.09 -33.75 6.58
C LYS A 44 -2.70 -34.26 7.99
N ILE A 45 -1.60 -33.78 8.56
CA ILE A 45 -1.14 -34.13 9.93
C ILE A 45 -1.83 -33.27 11.00
N ASP A 46 -1.96 -31.96 10.75
CA ASP A 46 -2.69 -31.03 11.62
C ASP A 46 -3.60 -30.10 10.78
N PRO A 47 -4.88 -30.46 10.58
CA PRO A 47 -5.86 -29.64 9.86
C PRO A 47 -6.15 -28.27 10.51
N LYS A 48 -5.74 -28.06 11.77
CA LYS A 48 -5.92 -26.80 12.52
C LYS A 48 -4.65 -25.93 12.55
N ASN A 49 -3.56 -26.37 11.92
CA ASN A 49 -2.32 -25.59 11.83
C ASN A 49 -2.53 -24.31 11.02
N PHE A 50 -2.68 -23.18 11.71
CA PHE A 50 -2.87 -21.85 11.13
C PHE A 50 -1.71 -21.44 10.22
N TYR A 51 -0.46 -21.74 10.61
CA TYR A 51 0.72 -21.41 9.81
C TYR A 51 0.69 -22.12 8.46
N ALA A 52 0.31 -23.40 8.41
CA ALA A 52 0.23 -24.14 7.16
C ALA A 52 -0.77 -23.52 6.16
N ARG A 53 -1.91 -22.99 6.64
CA ARG A 53 -2.86 -22.27 5.78
C ARG A 53 -2.25 -20.98 5.21
N ALA A 54 -1.64 -20.16 6.07
CA ALA A 54 -0.97 -18.92 5.64
C ALA A 54 0.22 -19.18 4.70
N TYR A 55 0.96 -20.27 4.88
CA TYR A 55 1.99 -20.70 3.93
C TYR A 55 1.39 -21.11 2.57
N LYS A 56 0.27 -21.84 2.53
CA LYS A 56 -0.40 -22.19 1.25
C LYS A 56 -0.81 -20.93 0.48
N GLU A 57 -1.43 -19.97 1.14
CA GLU A 57 -1.81 -18.68 0.54
C GLU A 57 -0.58 -17.91 0.02
N ARG A 58 0.49 -17.85 0.80
CA ARG A 58 1.75 -17.19 0.40
C ARG A 58 2.43 -17.86 -0.80
N ILE A 59 2.42 -19.20 -0.87
CA ILE A 59 3.01 -19.94 -2.01
C ILE A 59 2.17 -19.71 -3.28
N LEU A 60 0.84 -19.76 -3.19
CA LEU A 60 -0.05 -19.47 -4.33
C LEU A 60 0.15 -18.03 -4.84
N ALA A 61 0.27 -17.06 -3.94
CA ALA A 61 0.56 -15.67 -4.30
C ALA A 61 1.97 -15.46 -4.89
N ALA A 62 2.95 -16.29 -4.53
CA ALA A 62 4.28 -16.27 -5.12
C ALA A 62 4.29 -16.92 -6.52
N LYS A 63 3.65 -18.07 -6.69
CA LYS A 63 3.49 -18.77 -7.97
C LYS A 63 2.79 -17.89 -9.01
N ALA A 64 1.65 -17.29 -8.65
CA ALA A 64 0.93 -16.37 -9.54
C ALA A 64 1.78 -15.15 -9.97
N ARG A 65 2.66 -14.65 -9.09
CA ARG A 65 3.59 -13.56 -9.44
C ARG A 65 4.68 -14.02 -10.41
N ALA A 66 5.25 -15.21 -10.21
CA ALA A 66 6.23 -15.79 -11.12
C ALA A 66 5.64 -16.07 -12.51
N GLU A 67 4.41 -16.59 -12.56
CA GLU A 67 3.64 -16.78 -13.80
C GLU A 67 3.41 -15.44 -14.53
N THR A 68 3.00 -14.38 -13.82
CA THR A 68 2.88 -13.05 -14.45
C THR A 68 4.22 -12.44 -14.88
N ALA A 69 5.31 -12.73 -14.18
CA ALA A 69 6.64 -12.21 -14.51
C ALA A 69 7.15 -12.81 -15.83
N HIS A 70 7.11 -14.14 -15.98
CA HIS A 70 7.46 -14.81 -17.23
C HIS A 70 6.59 -14.33 -18.42
N ALA A 71 5.27 -14.19 -18.22
CA ALA A 71 4.38 -13.67 -19.25
C ALA A 71 4.74 -12.22 -19.69
N THR A 72 5.26 -11.39 -18.77
CA THR A 72 5.76 -10.05 -19.12
C THR A 72 7.12 -10.06 -19.81
N GLU A 73 7.98 -11.05 -19.53
CA GLU A 73 9.28 -11.18 -20.20
C GLU A 73 9.12 -11.68 -21.65
N GLU A 74 8.29 -12.69 -21.91
CA GLU A 74 7.95 -13.13 -23.28
C GLU A 74 7.34 -11.99 -24.11
N ALA A 75 6.45 -11.18 -23.52
CA ALA A 75 5.86 -10.02 -24.17
C ALA A 75 6.89 -8.90 -24.45
N ALA A 76 7.86 -8.69 -23.54
CA ALA A 76 8.92 -7.70 -23.73
C ALA A 76 9.92 -8.13 -24.83
N GLU A 77 10.31 -9.40 -24.87
CA GLU A 77 11.22 -9.94 -25.89
C GLU A 77 10.57 -9.91 -27.28
N THR A 78 9.29 -10.27 -27.38
CA THR A 78 8.48 -10.12 -28.60
C THR A 78 8.43 -8.66 -29.11
N THR A 79 8.45 -7.68 -28.20
CA THR A 79 8.36 -6.25 -28.55
C THR A 79 9.68 -5.65 -29.05
N GLN A 80 10.84 -6.20 -28.65
CA GLN A 80 12.15 -5.68 -29.10
C GLN A 80 12.51 -6.02 -30.56
N LEU A 81 11.80 -6.95 -31.19
CA LEU A 81 12.02 -7.33 -32.59
C LEU A 81 11.39 -6.37 -33.62
N ILE A 82 10.51 -5.46 -33.20
CA ILE A 82 9.70 -4.62 -34.10
C ILE A 82 10.24 -3.18 -34.22
N SER A 83 10.95 -2.68 -33.21
CA SER A 83 11.28 -1.25 -33.04
C SER A 83 12.62 -0.80 -33.67
N LYS A 84 12.93 -1.29 -34.88
CA LYS A 84 14.28 -1.17 -35.47
C LYS A 84 14.38 -0.55 -36.88
N GLU A 85 13.45 0.33 -37.24
CA GLU A 85 13.49 1.04 -38.54
C GLU A 85 13.11 2.53 -38.44
N GLU A 86 13.44 3.28 -39.50
CA GLU A 86 13.20 4.72 -39.77
C GLU A 86 14.03 5.81 -39.04
N LYS A 87 14.57 6.75 -39.85
CA LYS A 87 15.27 8.00 -39.50
C LYS A 87 15.21 8.99 -40.68
N LYS A 88 14.67 10.22 -40.51
CA LYS A 88 15.34 11.50 -40.93
C LYS A 88 14.53 12.80 -40.63
N PRO A 89 15.16 14.00 -40.62
CA PRO A 89 14.55 15.32 -40.38
C PRO A 89 14.80 16.37 -41.53
N GLU A 90 15.13 17.64 -41.21
CA GLU A 90 15.25 18.88 -42.04
C GLU A 90 13.90 19.65 -42.24
N ILE A 91 13.74 20.98 -42.50
CA ILE A 91 14.60 22.15 -42.88
C ILE A 91 14.04 23.52 -42.29
N ARG A 92 14.58 24.73 -42.64
CA ARG A 92 14.24 26.07 -42.05
C ARG A 92 14.68 27.27 -42.97
N HIS A 93 13.97 28.43 -43.09
CA HIS A 93 14.32 29.54 -44.06
C HIS A 93 14.04 31.05 -43.67
N LYS A 94 14.62 32.04 -44.42
CA LYS A 94 14.56 33.57 -44.35
C LYS A 94 15.03 34.30 -45.68
N THR A 95 14.77 35.63 -45.96
CA THR A 95 15.18 36.40 -47.23
C THR A 95 15.22 38.02 -47.20
N ARG A 96 15.79 38.82 -48.21
CA ARG A 96 16.05 40.37 -48.23
C ARG A 96 16.60 41.14 -49.58
N GLU A 97 16.45 42.52 -49.83
CA GLU A 97 17.22 43.65 -50.67
C GLU A 97 16.93 44.11 -52.23
N ARG A 98 17.33 45.20 -53.08
CA ARG A 98 18.13 46.56 -53.22
C ARG A 98 18.11 47.45 -54.64
N GLN A 99 18.49 48.81 -54.76
CA GLN A 99 19.00 49.79 -55.93
C GLN A 99 18.13 50.69 -57.01
N ARG A 100 18.44 51.75 -57.93
CA ARG A 100 19.50 52.86 -58.38
C ARG A 100 19.17 53.92 -59.64
N GLN A 101 19.80 55.17 -59.83
CA GLN A 101 20.18 56.12 -61.07
C GLN A 101 19.26 57.30 -61.73
N GLY A 102 19.51 58.40 -62.60
CA GLY A 102 20.54 59.23 -63.47
C GLY A 102 19.94 60.56 -64.27
N GLU A 103 20.38 61.54 -65.20
CA GLU A 103 21.54 62.23 -66.03
C GLU A 103 21.18 63.63 -66.89
N GLU A 104 22.05 64.50 -67.63
CA GLU A 104 21.81 65.96 -68.25
C GLU A 104 22.77 66.70 -69.40
N ASP A 105 22.47 67.81 -70.27
CA ASP A 105 23.37 68.77 -71.20
C ASP A 105 22.81 70.00 -72.23
N ARG A 106 23.59 71.07 -72.78
CA ARG A 106 23.63 72.01 -74.11
C ARG A 106 23.30 73.61 -74.38
N LEU A 107 23.90 74.43 -75.39
CA LEU A 107 23.94 76.03 -75.65
C LEU A 107 24.04 76.83 -77.16
N PRO A 108 24.50 78.15 -77.53
CA PRO A 108 24.02 79.21 -78.64
C PRO A 108 24.97 80.21 -79.60
N LYS A 109 24.56 81.37 -80.35
CA LYS A 109 25.39 82.36 -81.31
C LYS A 109 25.07 83.96 -81.76
N GLU A 110 25.45 84.60 -82.97
CA GLU A 110 25.83 86.11 -83.41
C GLU A 110 25.34 86.82 -84.84
N VAL A 111 25.58 88.04 -85.58
CA VAL A 111 26.12 89.55 -85.64
C VAL A 111 25.97 90.44 -87.06
N SER A 112 26.17 91.84 -87.29
CA SER A 112 26.06 92.74 -88.62
C SER A 112 26.63 94.31 -88.83
N LYS A 113 26.51 95.14 -90.00
CA LYS A 113 27.09 96.59 -90.37
C LYS A 113 26.60 97.54 -91.67
N ALA A 114 26.97 98.88 -91.94
CA ALA A 114 26.58 99.91 -93.11
C ALA A 114 27.46 101.26 -93.58
N GLU A 115 27.07 102.24 -94.54
CA GLU A 115 27.88 103.34 -95.40
C GLU A 115 27.30 104.83 -95.92
N PRO A 116 28.01 105.86 -96.63
CA PRO A 116 27.66 107.39 -96.89
C PRO A 116 27.84 108.32 -98.31
N PRO A 117 28.35 109.65 -98.56
CA PRO A 117 27.81 110.89 -99.43
C PRO A 117 28.65 112.08 -100.28
N GLU A 118 28.15 113.08 -101.18
CA GLU A 118 28.90 114.32 -101.88
C GLU A 118 28.20 115.55 -102.80
N GLN A 119 28.86 116.74 -103.23
CA GLN A 119 28.79 117.80 -104.45
C GLN A 119 28.24 119.37 -104.58
N HIS A 120 28.64 120.30 -105.60
CA HIS A 120 28.63 121.90 -105.68
C HIS A 120 28.23 122.90 -106.99
N PRO A 121 28.82 124.13 -107.49
CA PRO A 121 28.16 125.47 -108.04
C PRO A 121 28.69 126.43 -109.32
N ALA A 122 28.22 127.73 -109.67
CA ALA A 122 28.60 128.72 -110.86
C ALA A 122 28.23 130.34 -110.93
N VAL A 123 28.59 131.25 -111.97
CA VAL A 123 28.44 132.84 -112.20
C VAL A 123 28.48 133.48 -113.73
N GLU A 124 28.51 134.77 -114.33
CA GLU A 124 28.52 136.35 -114.17
C GLU A 124 28.40 137.35 -115.50
N ASP A 125 28.40 138.78 -115.51
CA ASP A 125 28.82 139.93 -116.56
C ASP A 125 27.93 141.24 -117.12
N VAL A 126 28.44 142.40 -117.80
CA VAL A 126 27.84 143.86 -117.94
C VAL A 126 28.07 144.99 -119.14
N HIS A 127 27.07 145.93 -119.40
CA HIS A 127 26.93 147.41 -119.90
C HIS A 127 27.19 148.12 -121.31
N GLN A 128 26.22 148.98 -121.77
CA GLN A 128 26.35 150.47 -122.03
C GLN A 128 24.99 151.25 -122.20
N GLU A 129 24.98 152.59 -121.97
CA GLU A 129 24.05 153.69 -122.40
C GLU A 129 22.49 153.49 -122.41
N VAL A 130 21.78 153.49 -121.27
CA VAL A 130 21.38 154.63 -120.40
C VAL A 130 20.16 155.48 -120.82
N GLU A 131 20.01 156.11 -122.00
CA GLU A 131 18.80 156.94 -122.23
C GLU A 131 17.53 156.12 -122.56
N ALA A 132 17.68 154.90 -123.10
CA ALA A 132 16.58 153.92 -123.15
C ALA A 132 16.24 153.31 -121.77
N ARG A 133 17.14 153.48 -120.79
CA ARG A 133 17.13 152.74 -119.51
C ARG A 133 15.99 153.13 -118.60
N ASN A 134 15.60 154.41 -118.54
CA ASN A 134 14.56 154.85 -117.60
C ASN A 134 13.18 154.21 -117.88
N LYS A 135 12.89 153.84 -119.14
CA LYS A 135 11.69 153.05 -119.46
C LYS A 135 11.87 151.56 -119.21
N LEU A 136 13.06 151.05 -119.49
CA LEU A 136 13.44 149.66 -119.24
C LEU A 136 13.54 149.33 -117.74
N GLU A 137 13.85 150.30 -116.88
CA GLU A 137 13.94 150.11 -115.42
C GLU A 137 12.56 150.05 -114.74
N ASP A 138 11.53 150.70 -115.28
CA ASP A 138 10.14 150.53 -114.80
C ASP A 138 9.59 149.13 -115.17
N GLU A 139 9.76 148.72 -116.44
CA GLU A 139 9.35 147.38 -116.90
C GLU A 139 10.16 146.27 -116.19
N ARG A 140 11.45 146.51 -115.95
CA ARG A 140 12.33 145.58 -115.22
C ARG A 140 12.02 145.52 -113.72
N GLN A 141 11.60 146.61 -113.09
CA GLN A 141 11.11 146.58 -111.70
C GLN A 141 9.86 145.71 -111.58
N GLN A 142 8.86 145.88 -112.46
CA GLN A 142 7.66 145.04 -112.46
C GLN A 142 8.00 143.56 -112.69
N PHE A 143 8.92 143.26 -113.62
CA PHE A 143 9.36 141.88 -113.86
C PHE A 143 10.16 141.29 -112.68
N GLU A 144 10.97 142.09 -111.97
CA GLU A 144 11.68 141.64 -110.77
C GLU A 144 10.74 141.46 -109.56
N GLU A 145 9.70 142.28 -109.41
CA GLU A 145 8.63 142.06 -108.41
C GLU A 145 7.81 140.79 -108.68
N GLU A 146 7.37 140.56 -109.93
CA GLU A 146 6.62 139.35 -110.28
C GLU A 146 7.50 138.08 -110.13
N LYS A 147 8.76 138.14 -110.57
CA LYS A 147 9.75 137.08 -110.38
C LYS A 147 9.99 136.80 -108.88
N LEU A 148 10.12 137.84 -108.06
CA LEU A 148 10.28 137.71 -106.61
C LEU A 148 9.05 137.06 -105.97
N ARG A 149 7.83 137.45 -106.39
CA ARG A 149 6.59 136.84 -105.92
C ARG A 149 6.50 135.36 -106.29
N ILE A 150 6.81 134.98 -107.54
CA ILE A 150 6.84 133.58 -107.98
C ILE A 150 7.87 132.78 -107.15
N GLN A 151 9.03 133.37 -106.88
CA GLN A 151 10.07 132.76 -106.05
C GLN A 151 9.63 132.59 -104.58
N GLN A 152 8.88 133.55 -104.02
CA GLN A 152 8.27 133.45 -102.68
C GLN A 152 7.17 132.37 -102.62
N GLU A 153 6.28 132.29 -103.62
CA GLU A 153 5.26 131.24 -103.70
C GLU A 153 5.89 129.84 -103.84
N TYR A 154 7.00 129.71 -104.57
CA TYR A 154 7.77 128.47 -104.69
C TYR A 154 8.43 128.06 -103.36
N VAL A 155 9.10 128.98 -102.67
CA VAL A 155 9.71 128.73 -101.35
C VAL A 155 8.64 128.37 -100.31
N LYS A 156 7.48 129.03 -100.33
CA LYS A 156 6.37 128.71 -99.42
C LYS A 156 5.88 127.27 -99.60
N LYS A 157 5.68 126.81 -100.84
CA LYS A 157 5.31 125.41 -101.14
C LYS A 157 6.37 124.41 -100.71
N GLN A 158 7.66 124.72 -100.86
CA GLN A 158 8.77 123.89 -100.35
C GLN A 158 8.71 123.72 -98.83
N VAL A 159 8.43 124.79 -98.08
CA VAL A 159 8.28 124.74 -96.62
C VAL A 159 7.04 123.96 -96.20
N GLU A 160 5.88 124.20 -96.84
CA GLU A 160 4.62 123.50 -96.53
C GLU A 160 4.67 122.00 -96.84
N ALA A 161 5.37 121.59 -97.91
CA ALA A 161 5.61 120.17 -98.19
C ALA A 161 6.53 119.52 -97.13
N ARG A 162 7.55 120.25 -96.67
CA ARG A 162 8.50 119.76 -95.67
C ARG A 162 7.86 119.56 -94.30
N THR A 163 7.03 120.49 -93.83
CA THR A 163 6.38 120.37 -92.51
C THR A 163 5.40 119.19 -92.44
N GLN A 164 4.70 118.88 -93.54
CA GLN A 164 3.82 117.70 -93.62
C GLN A 164 4.60 116.39 -93.45
N ILE A 165 5.78 116.27 -94.07
CA ILE A 165 6.66 115.10 -93.94
C ILE A 165 7.20 114.97 -92.50
N GLU A 166 7.62 116.07 -91.89
CA GLU A 166 8.13 116.09 -90.51
C GLU A 166 7.01 115.74 -89.48
N GLU A 167 5.76 116.15 -89.71
CA GLU A 167 4.61 115.77 -88.87
C GLU A 167 4.22 114.29 -89.00
N GLU A 168 4.25 113.71 -90.20
CA GLU A 168 4.02 112.27 -90.38
C GLU A 168 5.09 111.43 -89.69
N HIS A 169 6.36 111.83 -89.78
CA HIS A 169 7.46 111.12 -89.13
C HIS A 169 7.33 111.15 -87.61
N ARG A 170 6.84 112.26 -87.03
CA ARG A 170 6.62 112.38 -85.58
C ARG A 170 5.54 111.39 -85.10
N LYS A 171 4.39 111.32 -85.80
CA LYS A 171 3.28 110.42 -85.45
C LYS A 171 3.72 108.94 -85.44
N LYS A 172 4.46 108.51 -86.47
CA LYS A 172 4.97 107.13 -86.58
C LYS A 172 5.91 106.76 -85.41
N LEU A 173 6.76 107.70 -84.98
CA LEU A 173 7.67 107.50 -83.85
C LEU A 173 6.93 107.37 -82.50
N ASP A 174 5.87 108.14 -82.29
CA ASP A 174 5.08 108.10 -81.06
C ASP A 174 4.24 106.80 -80.95
N GLU A 175 3.69 106.30 -82.06
CA GLU A 175 3.02 104.99 -82.10
C GLU A 175 3.97 103.82 -81.79
N GLU A 176 5.19 103.86 -82.29
CA GLU A 176 6.20 102.80 -82.07
C GLU A 176 6.64 102.77 -80.59
N ARG A 177 6.79 103.95 -79.97
CA ARG A 177 7.07 104.09 -78.53
C ARG A 177 5.97 103.51 -77.64
N GLN A 178 4.69 103.69 -78.01
CA GLN A 178 3.58 103.11 -77.25
C GLN A 178 3.59 101.57 -77.28
N LYS A 179 3.82 100.97 -78.45
CA LYS A 179 3.89 99.50 -78.61
C LYS A 179 5.02 98.88 -77.76
N ILE A 180 6.17 99.54 -77.67
CA ILE A 180 7.30 99.10 -76.82
C ILE A 180 6.94 99.12 -75.33
N LEU A 181 6.25 100.18 -74.86
CA LEU A 181 5.85 100.31 -73.45
C LEU A 181 4.82 99.24 -73.03
N GLU A 182 3.89 98.87 -73.92
CA GLU A 182 2.88 97.84 -73.65
C GLU A 182 3.49 96.44 -73.52
N VAL A 183 4.40 96.08 -74.44
CA VAL A 183 5.17 94.82 -74.37
C VAL A 183 6.03 94.73 -73.11
N SER A 184 6.57 95.86 -72.62
CA SER A 184 7.37 95.87 -71.38
C SER A 184 6.53 95.49 -70.16
N LYS A 185 5.32 96.04 -70.01
CA LYS A 185 4.46 95.80 -68.84
C LYS A 185 4.02 94.34 -68.73
N LEU A 186 3.57 93.74 -69.83
CA LEU A 186 3.12 92.35 -69.87
C LEU A 186 4.23 91.38 -69.42
N ARG A 187 5.49 91.71 -69.70
CA ARG A 187 6.65 90.91 -69.31
C ARG A 187 7.01 91.02 -67.82
N GLU A 188 6.76 92.18 -67.20
CA GLU A 188 6.95 92.37 -65.76
C GLU A 188 5.88 91.63 -64.94
N GLU A 189 4.61 91.68 -65.39
CA GLU A 189 3.51 90.96 -64.75
C GLU A 189 3.71 89.42 -64.78
N GLU A 190 4.20 88.87 -65.89
CA GLU A 190 4.47 87.43 -66.02
C GLU A 190 5.59 86.97 -65.07
N LEU A 191 6.62 87.78 -64.86
CA LEU A 191 7.71 87.51 -63.92
C LEU A 191 7.22 87.57 -62.46
N HIS A 192 6.40 88.56 -62.12
CA HIS A 192 5.86 88.69 -60.76
C HIS A 192 4.96 87.50 -60.38
N ARG A 193 4.17 86.98 -61.33
CA ARG A 193 3.29 85.81 -61.10
C ARG A 193 4.09 84.55 -60.76
N LYS A 194 5.15 84.27 -61.53
CA LYS A 194 6.04 83.11 -61.33
C LYS A 194 6.80 83.19 -59.99
N ALA A 195 7.18 84.40 -59.56
CA ALA A 195 7.83 84.61 -58.27
C ALA A 195 6.89 84.31 -57.08
N GLU A 196 5.61 84.68 -57.18
CA GLU A 196 4.64 84.43 -56.10
C GLU A 196 4.32 82.92 -55.94
N GLU A 197 4.12 82.21 -57.05
CA GLU A 197 3.85 80.77 -57.05
C GLU A 197 5.01 79.97 -56.41
N ALA A 198 6.26 80.35 -56.71
CA ALA A 198 7.45 79.75 -56.10
C ALA A 198 7.50 79.95 -54.56
N GLN A 199 7.10 81.12 -54.06
CA GLN A 199 7.05 81.38 -52.61
C GLN A 199 5.96 80.55 -51.92
N ARG A 200 4.80 80.36 -52.56
CA ARG A 200 3.69 79.55 -52.00
C ARG A 200 4.11 78.09 -51.80
N MET A 201 4.81 77.50 -52.77
CA MET A 201 5.30 76.11 -52.67
C MET A 201 6.27 75.91 -51.49
N LEU A 202 7.26 76.79 -51.35
CA LEU A 202 8.24 76.75 -50.24
C LEU A 202 7.60 76.97 -48.86
N ALA A 203 6.46 77.65 -48.78
CA ALA A 203 5.72 77.85 -47.53
C ALA A 203 4.91 76.60 -47.14
N GLU A 204 4.36 75.87 -48.11
CA GLU A 204 3.59 74.64 -47.86
C GLU A 204 4.51 73.47 -47.45
N GLU A 205 5.67 73.32 -48.10
CA GLU A 205 6.65 72.29 -47.78
C GLU A 205 7.16 72.41 -46.33
N LYS A 206 7.51 73.62 -45.90
CA LYS A 206 7.92 73.90 -44.51
C LYS A 206 6.83 73.54 -43.48
N ARG A 207 5.55 73.78 -43.80
CA ARG A 207 4.42 73.39 -42.93
C ARG A 207 4.29 71.86 -42.81
N LYS A 208 4.45 71.12 -43.92
CA LYS A 208 4.42 69.64 -43.91
C LYS A 208 5.54 69.08 -43.03
N MET A 209 6.77 69.58 -43.20
CA MET A 209 7.94 69.15 -42.41
C MET A 209 7.78 69.41 -40.90
N GLN A 210 7.19 70.54 -40.50
CA GLN A 210 6.91 70.83 -39.09
C GLN A 210 5.82 69.93 -38.50
N ALA A 211 4.74 69.66 -39.25
CA ALA A 211 3.65 68.81 -38.78
C ALA A 211 4.06 67.34 -38.60
N GLU A 212 4.96 66.82 -39.44
CA GLU A 212 5.49 65.47 -39.30
C GLU A 212 6.42 65.34 -38.08
N MET A 213 7.27 66.33 -37.84
CA MET A 213 8.16 66.39 -36.67
C MET A 213 7.37 66.34 -35.34
N GLN A 214 6.25 67.07 -35.25
CA GLN A 214 5.39 67.07 -34.07
C GLN A 214 4.76 65.69 -33.80
N ARG A 215 4.23 65.04 -34.84
CA ARG A 215 3.63 63.68 -34.72
C ARG A 215 4.62 62.63 -34.21
N GLN A 216 5.89 62.72 -34.61
CA GLN A 216 6.92 61.79 -34.13
C GLN A 216 7.15 61.96 -32.61
N ALA A 217 7.30 63.20 -32.12
CA ALA A 217 7.49 63.49 -30.70
C ALA A 217 6.28 63.08 -29.82
N GLU A 218 5.05 63.31 -30.29
CA GLU A 218 3.82 62.85 -29.62
C GLU A 218 3.77 61.31 -29.53
N SER A 219 4.15 60.61 -30.60
CA SER A 219 4.15 59.14 -30.62
C SER A 219 5.18 58.52 -29.65
N GLU A 220 6.32 59.19 -29.43
CA GLU A 220 7.36 58.68 -28.53
C GLU A 220 7.02 58.91 -27.05
N THR A 221 6.48 60.09 -26.71
CA THR A 221 6.03 60.40 -25.35
C THR A 221 4.91 59.46 -24.88
N GLN A 222 3.93 59.18 -25.74
CA GLN A 222 2.87 58.21 -25.44
C GLN A 222 3.41 56.78 -25.18
N ARG A 223 4.43 56.33 -25.91
CA ARG A 223 5.06 55.02 -25.68
C ARG A 223 5.71 54.93 -24.30
N ARG A 224 6.49 55.96 -23.91
CA ARG A 224 7.18 56.00 -22.62
C ARG A 224 6.20 55.90 -21.44
N VAL A 225 5.09 56.65 -21.48
CA VAL A 225 4.04 56.61 -20.44
C VAL A 225 3.38 55.22 -20.33
N VAL A 226 3.13 54.54 -21.45
CA VAL A 226 2.54 53.18 -21.46
C VAL A 226 3.52 52.13 -20.91
N GLU A 227 4.83 52.26 -21.17
CA GLU A 227 5.83 51.35 -20.60
C GLU A 227 6.05 51.58 -19.10
N GLU A 228 6.08 52.84 -18.65
CA GLU A 228 6.25 53.19 -17.24
C GLU A 228 5.06 52.71 -16.40
N ARG A 229 3.82 52.94 -16.86
CA ARG A 229 2.60 52.42 -16.21
C ARG A 229 2.63 50.89 -16.06
N LYS A 230 3.06 50.17 -17.11
CA LYS A 230 3.18 48.70 -17.08
C LYS A 230 4.20 48.19 -16.07
N ARG A 231 5.26 48.95 -15.78
CA ARG A 231 6.24 48.59 -14.72
C ARG A 231 5.60 48.70 -13.34
N ILE A 232 4.90 49.80 -13.07
CA ILE A 232 4.21 50.04 -11.79
C ILE A 232 3.12 48.99 -11.54
N GLU A 233 2.31 48.66 -12.56
CA GLU A 233 1.28 47.62 -12.46
C GLU A 233 1.89 46.21 -12.26
N ALA A 234 3.03 45.90 -12.88
CA ALA A 234 3.73 44.62 -12.67
C ALA A 234 4.42 44.50 -11.30
N GLU A 235 4.98 45.60 -10.78
CA GLU A 235 5.66 45.65 -9.49
C GLU A 235 4.67 45.55 -8.32
N THR A 236 3.56 46.30 -8.40
CA THR A 236 2.46 46.20 -7.42
C THR A 236 1.83 44.81 -7.38
N HIS A 237 1.65 44.15 -8.55
CA HIS A 237 1.18 42.76 -8.59
C HIS A 237 2.15 41.79 -7.90
N ARG A 238 3.47 41.90 -8.14
CA ARG A 238 4.48 41.03 -7.51
C ARG A 238 4.47 41.16 -5.99
N ASN A 239 4.45 42.40 -5.48
CA ASN A 239 4.46 42.65 -4.04
C ASN A 239 3.21 42.08 -3.36
N ALA A 240 2.02 42.26 -3.96
CA ALA A 240 0.77 41.69 -3.46
C ALA A 240 0.73 40.14 -3.54
N GLU A 241 1.39 39.54 -4.53
CA GLU A 241 1.50 38.09 -4.67
C GLU A 241 2.46 37.49 -3.63
N GLU A 242 3.59 38.15 -3.34
CA GLU A 242 4.50 37.75 -2.26
C GLU A 242 3.87 37.88 -0.88
N GLU A 243 3.15 38.97 -0.61
CA GLU A 243 2.46 39.17 0.67
C GLU A 243 1.39 38.09 0.91
N ARG A 244 0.58 37.79 -0.12
CA ARG A 244 -0.38 36.66 -0.08
C ARG A 244 0.31 35.33 0.22
N LYS A 245 1.43 35.02 -0.45
CA LYS A 245 2.19 33.77 -0.22
C LYS A 245 2.76 33.68 1.21
N ARG A 246 3.17 34.80 1.81
CA ARG A 246 3.62 34.83 3.22
C ARG A 246 2.48 34.55 4.18
N ILE A 247 1.34 35.22 4.00
CA ILE A 247 0.12 35.02 4.83
C ILE A 247 -0.40 33.58 4.70
N GLU A 248 -0.46 33.04 3.49
CA GLU A 248 -0.87 31.65 3.23
C GLU A 248 0.08 30.64 3.88
N ALA A 249 1.40 30.83 3.75
CA ALA A 249 2.39 29.96 4.37
C ALA A 249 2.36 30.01 5.92
N GLU A 250 2.07 31.17 6.52
CA GLU A 250 1.94 31.30 7.97
C GLU A 250 0.63 30.67 8.48
N ALA A 251 -0.50 30.92 7.80
CA ALA A 251 -1.78 30.30 8.11
C ALA A 251 -1.70 28.77 7.98
N ARG A 252 -1.04 28.27 6.94
CA ARG A 252 -0.78 26.84 6.73
C ARG A 252 0.05 26.23 7.87
N LYS A 253 1.15 26.87 8.29
CA LYS A 253 1.95 26.39 9.43
C LYS A 253 1.15 26.32 10.72
N LYS A 254 0.34 27.34 11.02
CA LYS A 254 -0.55 27.35 12.20
C LYS A 254 -1.57 26.21 12.15
N ALA A 255 -2.17 25.95 11.00
CA ALA A 255 -3.09 24.82 10.80
C ALA A 255 -2.39 23.46 10.94
N GLU A 256 -1.21 23.29 10.33
CA GLU A 256 -0.41 22.05 10.44
C GLU A 256 0.05 21.79 11.89
N GLU A 257 0.43 22.84 12.64
CA GLU A 257 0.74 22.72 14.08
C GLU A 257 -0.47 22.36 14.94
N GLU A 258 -1.64 22.96 14.70
CA GLU A 258 -2.87 22.61 15.43
C GLU A 258 -3.30 21.18 15.16
N VAL A 259 -3.28 20.74 13.89
CA VAL A 259 -3.57 19.34 13.52
C VAL A 259 -2.58 18.40 14.18
N LYS A 260 -1.28 18.74 14.19
CA LYS A 260 -0.25 17.93 14.85
C LYS A 260 -0.46 17.85 16.37
N LYS A 261 -0.77 18.97 17.04
CA LYS A 261 -1.06 19.01 18.49
C LYS A 261 -2.27 18.14 18.83
N LYS A 262 -3.38 18.28 18.08
CA LYS A 262 -4.59 17.46 18.25
C LYS A 262 -4.30 15.98 18.02
N LEU A 263 -3.51 15.63 16.99
CA LEU A 263 -3.12 14.25 16.72
C LEU A 263 -2.23 13.64 17.83
N GLU A 264 -1.29 14.43 18.37
CA GLU A 264 -0.43 13.99 19.47
C GLU A 264 -1.20 13.80 20.78
N GLU A 265 -2.15 14.69 21.09
CA GLU A 265 -3.04 14.59 22.24
C GLU A 265 -3.96 13.37 22.13
N ASP A 266 -4.56 13.12 20.96
CA ASP A 266 -5.39 11.94 20.69
C ASP A 266 -4.59 10.63 20.78
N LEU A 267 -3.30 10.63 20.39
CA LEU A 267 -2.38 9.50 20.56
C LEU A 267 -1.99 9.28 22.03
N ARG A 268 -1.71 10.34 22.80
CA ARG A 268 -1.44 10.26 24.24
C ARG A 268 -2.65 9.70 24.99
N ARG A 269 -3.85 10.23 24.75
CA ARG A 269 -5.09 9.73 25.37
C ARG A 269 -5.33 8.26 25.05
N ARG A 270 -5.12 7.82 23.80
CA ARG A 270 -5.23 6.39 23.42
C ARG A 270 -4.23 5.51 24.16
N LEU A 271 -2.98 5.95 24.33
CA LEU A 271 -1.95 5.20 25.07
C LEU A 271 -2.26 5.12 26.57
N GLU A 272 -2.76 6.21 27.17
CA GLU A 272 -3.19 6.24 28.57
C GLU A 272 -4.44 5.37 28.79
N GLU A 273 -5.44 5.46 27.90
CA GLU A 273 -6.60 4.55 27.88
C GLU A 273 -6.18 3.08 27.73
N GLU A 274 -5.21 2.77 26.86
CA GLU A 274 -4.72 1.39 26.67
C GLU A 274 -3.96 0.88 27.90
N ARG A 275 -3.20 1.75 28.58
CA ARG A 275 -2.57 1.45 29.86
C ARG A 275 -3.59 1.18 30.96
N LEU A 276 -4.57 2.06 31.14
CA LEU A 276 -5.64 1.88 32.13
C LEU A 276 -6.40 0.58 31.86
N LYS A 277 -6.80 0.30 30.61
CA LYS A 277 -7.47 -0.96 30.22
C LYS A 277 -6.59 -2.20 30.48
N LYS A 278 -5.25 -2.10 30.37
CA LYS A 278 -4.32 -3.19 30.74
C LYS A 278 -4.22 -3.37 32.25
N GLU A 279 -4.17 -2.28 33.01
CA GLU A 279 -4.07 -2.28 34.48
C GLU A 279 -5.40 -2.73 35.13
N GLU A 280 -6.55 -2.33 34.59
CA GLU A 280 -7.87 -2.90 34.91
C GLU A 280 -7.94 -4.40 34.57
N ALA A 281 -7.46 -4.81 33.38
CA ALA A 281 -7.49 -6.21 32.98
C ALA A 281 -6.60 -7.10 33.85
N THR A 282 -5.44 -6.62 34.33
CA THR A 282 -4.62 -7.40 35.28
C THR A 282 -5.26 -7.46 36.66
N VAL A 283 -5.84 -6.37 37.17
CA VAL A 283 -6.59 -6.37 38.44
C VAL A 283 -7.79 -7.33 38.38
N LEU A 284 -8.60 -7.27 37.32
CA LEU A 284 -9.72 -8.19 37.10
C LEU A 284 -9.26 -9.65 36.94
N HIS A 285 -8.11 -9.90 36.30
CA HIS A 285 -7.52 -11.23 36.21
C HIS A 285 -7.07 -11.75 37.58
N VAL A 286 -6.38 -10.93 38.39
CA VAL A 286 -5.93 -11.30 39.74
C VAL A 286 -7.14 -11.61 40.62
N ALA A 287 -8.12 -10.71 40.71
CA ALA A 287 -9.34 -10.92 41.49
C ALA A 287 -10.11 -12.19 41.05
N ARG A 288 -10.14 -12.49 39.75
CA ARG A 288 -10.77 -13.72 39.22
C ARG A 288 -10.01 -14.99 39.59
N GLU A 289 -8.67 -14.98 39.58
CA GLU A 289 -7.87 -16.13 40.03
C GLU A 289 -7.91 -16.30 41.56
N GLU A 290 -7.97 -15.20 42.32
CA GLU A 290 -8.14 -15.25 43.77
C GLU A 290 -9.52 -15.78 44.17
N GLY A 291 -10.59 -15.33 43.51
CA GLY A 291 -11.92 -15.91 43.68
C GLY A 291 -11.97 -17.41 43.37
N LYS A 292 -11.27 -17.87 42.31
CA LYS A 292 -11.12 -19.31 42.02
C LYS A 292 -10.32 -20.06 43.09
N ARG A 293 -9.25 -19.46 43.64
CA ARG A 293 -8.45 -20.06 44.73
C ARG A 293 -9.26 -20.16 46.00
N GLN A 294 -10.03 -19.13 46.35
CA GLN A 294 -10.86 -19.14 47.55
C GLN A 294 -11.99 -20.17 47.43
N ALA A 295 -12.75 -20.17 46.33
CA ALA A 295 -13.79 -21.18 46.09
C ALA A 295 -13.25 -22.63 46.09
N ARG A 296 -11.98 -22.86 45.71
CA ARG A 296 -11.32 -24.16 45.87
C ARG A 296 -10.99 -24.49 47.34
N ARG A 297 -10.47 -23.53 48.12
CA ARG A 297 -10.24 -23.71 49.57
C ARG A 297 -11.55 -24.02 50.29
N ASP A 298 -12.59 -23.24 50.03
CA ASP A 298 -13.91 -23.40 50.64
C ASP A 298 -14.52 -24.77 50.29
N LYS A 299 -14.35 -25.23 49.04
CA LYS A 299 -14.79 -26.57 48.63
C LYS A 299 -13.96 -27.69 49.26
N ILE A 300 -12.67 -27.48 49.48
CA ILE A 300 -11.79 -28.43 50.19
C ILE A 300 -12.23 -28.55 51.65
N THR A 301 -12.37 -27.45 52.39
CA THR A 301 -12.77 -27.48 53.81
C THR A 301 -14.17 -28.06 54.01
N GLU A 302 -15.13 -27.71 53.15
CA GLU A 302 -16.48 -28.29 53.16
C GLU A 302 -16.48 -29.81 52.90
N SER A 303 -15.60 -30.30 52.00
CA SER A 303 -15.51 -31.73 51.67
C SER A 303 -14.74 -32.53 52.73
N VAL A 304 -13.69 -31.97 53.34
CA VAL A 304 -13.03 -32.57 54.52
C VAL A 304 -14.00 -32.65 55.70
N ALA A 305 -14.79 -31.60 55.96
CA ALA A 305 -15.80 -31.60 57.01
C ALA A 305 -16.85 -32.70 56.80
N ARG A 306 -17.35 -32.87 55.57
CA ARG A 306 -18.24 -34.00 55.22
C ARG A 306 -17.56 -35.36 55.38
N ALA A 307 -16.31 -35.52 54.94
CA ALA A 307 -15.57 -36.77 55.09
C ALA A 307 -15.45 -37.18 56.57
N LYS A 308 -15.10 -36.23 57.46
CA LYS A 308 -15.04 -36.45 58.91
C LYS A 308 -16.41 -36.80 59.51
N GLN A 309 -17.48 -36.16 59.06
CA GLN A 309 -18.85 -36.49 59.48
C GLN A 309 -19.27 -37.91 59.04
N LEU A 310 -18.96 -38.31 57.80
CA LEU A 310 -19.28 -39.63 57.26
C LEU A 310 -18.44 -40.74 57.92
N PHE A 311 -17.16 -40.48 58.21
CA PHE A 311 -16.30 -41.36 58.99
C PHE A 311 -16.87 -41.60 60.40
N ALA A 312 -17.31 -40.54 61.10
CA ALA A 312 -17.96 -40.66 62.41
C ALA A 312 -19.32 -41.40 62.35
N GLN A 313 -19.95 -41.50 61.18
CA GLN A 313 -21.14 -42.31 60.92
C GLN A 313 -20.82 -43.74 60.44
N ARG A 314 -19.53 -44.12 60.37
CA ARG A 314 -19.02 -45.37 59.77
C ARG A 314 -19.45 -45.59 58.31
N ALA A 315 -19.79 -44.51 57.60
CA ALA A 315 -20.12 -44.52 56.18
C ALA A 315 -18.85 -44.43 55.32
N PHE A 316 -17.93 -45.39 55.49
CA PHE A 316 -16.54 -45.31 55.03
C PHE A 316 -16.40 -45.05 53.52
N ASP A 317 -17.17 -45.74 52.67
CA ASP A 317 -17.09 -45.55 51.21
C ASP A 317 -17.49 -44.12 50.78
N LEU A 318 -18.46 -43.52 51.47
CA LEU A 318 -18.89 -42.14 51.23
C LEU A 318 -17.87 -41.14 51.77
N ALA A 319 -17.24 -41.43 52.91
CA ALA A 319 -16.16 -40.63 53.46
C ALA A 319 -14.94 -40.62 52.51
N LEU A 320 -14.55 -41.80 52.00
CA LEU A 320 -13.49 -41.98 51.02
C LEU A 320 -13.78 -41.21 49.72
N LEU A 321 -15.03 -41.23 49.24
CA LEU A 321 -15.45 -40.44 48.07
C LEU A 321 -15.40 -38.91 48.29
N GLU A 322 -15.50 -38.41 49.52
CA GLU A 322 -15.24 -36.99 49.83
C GLU A 322 -13.74 -36.71 49.93
N VAL A 323 -12.94 -37.59 50.54
CA VAL A 323 -11.47 -37.51 50.57
C VAL A 323 -10.87 -37.49 49.16
N MET A 324 -11.31 -38.37 48.27
CA MET A 324 -10.88 -38.41 46.87
C MET A 324 -11.18 -37.09 46.12
N LYS A 325 -12.27 -36.39 46.45
CA LYS A 325 -12.57 -35.05 45.88
C LYS A 325 -11.57 -34.00 46.35
N VAL A 326 -11.13 -34.07 47.61
CA VAL A 326 -10.09 -33.18 48.15
C VAL A 326 -8.74 -33.46 47.49
N LEU A 327 -8.31 -34.72 47.44
CA LEU A 327 -7.04 -35.11 46.82
C LEU A 327 -7.00 -34.82 45.30
N ALA A 328 -8.14 -34.86 44.61
CA ALA A 328 -8.25 -34.44 43.21
C ALA A 328 -8.13 -32.91 43.00
N LEU A 329 -8.43 -32.10 44.02
CA LEU A 329 -8.26 -30.64 44.00
C LEU A 329 -6.88 -30.18 44.49
N GLN A 330 -6.34 -30.86 45.51
CA GLN A 330 -5.03 -30.61 46.12
C GLN A 330 -4.41 -31.96 46.58
N PRO A 331 -3.58 -32.61 45.74
CA PRO A 331 -2.97 -33.92 46.07
C PRO A 331 -2.03 -33.90 47.29
N GLU A 332 -1.59 -32.71 47.71
CA GLU A 332 -0.68 -32.45 48.83
C GLU A 332 -1.42 -32.05 50.13
N ASN A 333 -2.75 -32.17 50.16
CA ASN A 333 -3.52 -31.91 51.37
C ASN A 333 -3.27 -33.03 52.40
N LEU A 334 -2.53 -32.72 53.48
CA LEU A 334 -2.14 -33.68 54.51
C LEU A 334 -3.35 -34.24 55.28
N GLU A 335 -4.26 -33.37 55.73
CA GLU A 335 -5.47 -33.73 56.48
C GLU A 335 -6.37 -34.73 55.72
N ALA A 336 -6.42 -34.63 54.38
CA ALA A 336 -7.12 -35.58 53.54
C ALA A 336 -6.41 -36.94 53.41
N ARG A 337 -5.07 -36.98 53.43
CA ARG A 337 -4.30 -38.25 53.44
C ARG A 337 -4.35 -38.94 54.79
N GLU A 338 -4.21 -38.19 55.88
CA GLU A 338 -4.40 -38.69 57.24
C GLU A 338 -5.78 -39.32 57.41
N LEU A 339 -6.82 -38.70 56.84
CA LEU A 339 -8.17 -39.25 56.84
C LEU A 339 -8.36 -40.45 55.89
N ASP A 340 -7.67 -40.49 54.75
CA ASP A 340 -7.62 -41.67 53.85
C ASP A 340 -7.04 -42.90 54.59
N GLU A 341 -5.88 -42.72 55.22
CA GLU A 341 -5.18 -43.76 55.98
C GLU A 341 -6.02 -44.24 57.19
N LEU A 342 -6.70 -43.34 57.90
CA LEU A 342 -7.61 -43.69 59.00
C LEU A 342 -8.87 -44.43 58.52
N ILE A 343 -9.47 -44.04 57.39
CA ILE A 343 -10.61 -44.75 56.79
C ILE A 343 -10.19 -46.17 56.40
N GLN A 344 -9.04 -46.32 55.74
CA GLN A 344 -8.54 -47.63 55.31
C GLN A 344 -8.18 -48.54 56.50
N GLN A 345 -7.62 -47.98 57.58
CA GLN A 345 -7.33 -48.74 58.81
C GLN A 345 -8.62 -49.26 59.48
N GLU A 346 -9.61 -48.40 59.72
CA GLU A 346 -10.89 -48.80 60.34
C GLU A 346 -11.67 -49.76 59.42
N GLN A 347 -11.65 -49.58 58.09
CA GLN A 347 -12.19 -50.56 57.14
C GLN A 347 -11.49 -51.93 57.26
N MET A 348 -10.16 -51.96 57.28
CA MET A 348 -9.40 -53.21 57.45
C MET A 348 -9.67 -53.89 58.81
N GLU A 349 -9.89 -53.13 59.89
CA GLU A 349 -10.29 -53.71 61.17
C GLU A 349 -11.73 -54.25 61.15
N THR A 350 -12.67 -53.59 60.46
CA THR A 350 -14.05 -54.11 60.30
C THR A 350 -14.14 -55.37 59.41
N TRP A 351 -13.29 -55.51 58.39
CA TRP A 351 -13.22 -56.73 57.57
C TRP A 351 -12.35 -57.85 58.14
N LYS A 352 -11.51 -57.56 59.15
CA LYS A 352 -10.66 -58.54 59.81
C LYS A 352 -11.42 -59.77 60.35
N PRO A 353 -12.55 -59.66 61.08
CA PRO A 353 -13.32 -60.83 61.52
C PRO A 353 -13.80 -61.67 60.33
N ASP A 354 -14.44 -61.06 59.34
CA ASP A 354 -14.95 -61.72 58.12
C ASP A 354 -13.83 -62.45 57.36
N LEU A 355 -12.62 -61.86 57.32
CA LEU A 355 -11.43 -62.44 56.69
C LEU A 355 -10.89 -63.65 57.48
N GLU A 356 -10.86 -63.60 58.81
CA GLU A 356 -10.49 -64.77 59.62
C GLU A 356 -11.57 -65.87 59.55
N GLU A 357 -12.87 -65.52 59.50
CA GLU A 357 -13.95 -66.48 59.28
C GLU A 357 -13.82 -67.15 57.90
N ALA A 358 -13.58 -66.39 56.84
CA ALA A 358 -13.35 -66.93 55.49
C ALA A 358 -12.12 -67.85 55.42
N LYS A 359 -11.02 -67.52 56.13
CA LYS A 359 -9.86 -68.42 56.27
C LYS A 359 -10.23 -69.71 57.01
N ASN A 360 -10.98 -69.60 58.11
CA ASN A 360 -11.40 -70.77 58.90
C ASN A 360 -12.30 -71.70 58.09
N VAL A 361 -13.27 -71.16 57.34
CA VAL A 361 -14.13 -71.94 56.43
C VAL A 361 -13.30 -72.61 55.32
N SER A 362 -12.33 -71.89 54.74
CA SER A 362 -11.41 -72.47 53.75
C SER A 362 -10.56 -73.59 54.34
N SER A 363 -10.05 -73.43 55.57
CA SER A 363 -9.26 -74.44 56.28
C SER A 363 -10.10 -75.69 56.57
N GLN A 364 -11.33 -75.52 57.09
CA GLN A 364 -12.25 -76.63 57.35
C GLN A 364 -12.59 -77.41 56.07
N LEU A 365 -12.81 -76.73 54.94
CA LEU A 365 -13.05 -77.40 53.65
C LEU A 365 -11.83 -78.20 53.17
N ILE A 366 -10.62 -77.67 53.37
CA ILE A 366 -9.36 -78.35 53.05
C ILE A 366 -9.16 -79.58 53.94
N GLN A 367 -9.39 -79.46 55.25
CA GLN A 367 -9.31 -80.55 56.21
C GLN A 367 -10.33 -81.66 55.88
N GLU A 368 -11.57 -81.31 55.55
CA GLU A 368 -12.61 -82.26 55.07
C GLU A 368 -12.22 -82.98 53.77
N MET A 369 -11.65 -82.27 52.80
CA MET A 369 -11.18 -82.89 51.56
C MET A 369 -10.02 -83.86 51.80
N TYR A 370 -9.07 -83.50 52.67
CA TYR A 370 -7.95 -84.38 53.05
C TYR A 370 -8.42 -85.60 53.85
N LYS A 371 -9.33 -85.41 54.81
CA LYS A 371 -9.92 -86.49 55.62
C LYS A 371 -10.66 -87.52 54.76
N ARG A 372 -11.39 -87.09 53.73
CA ARG A 372 -12.06 -88.00 52.79
C ARG A 372 -11.07 -88.81 51.94
N ALA A 373 -9.94 -88.21 51.56
CA ALA A 373 -8.87 -88.93 50.86
C ALA A 373 -8.18 -89.96 51.76
N LEU A 374 -7.84 -89.59 53.00
CA LEU A 374 -7.34 -90.51 54.03
C LEU A 374 -8.31 -91.68 54.24
N LYS A 375 -9.59 -91.38 54.47
CA LYS A 375 -10.63 -92.39 54.72
C LYS A 375 -10.78 -93.36 53.54
N SER A 376 -10.78 -92.85 52.30
CA SER A 376 -10.81 -93.68 51.09
C SER A 376 -9.57 -94.56 50.91
N ALA A 377 -8.43 -94.21 51.53
CA ALA A 377 -7.20 -94.97 51.48
C ALA A 377 -7.07 -96.01 52.61
N TRP A 378 -7.85 -95.87 53.70
CA TRP A 378 -7.89 -96.80 54.82
C TRP A 378 -8.98 -97.89 54.71
N VAL A 379 -9.78 -97.90 53.64
CA VAL A 379 -10.85 -98.90 53.42
C VAL A 379 -10.29 -100.33 53.39
N ASP A 380 -9.17 -100.54 52.70
CA ASP A 380 -8.53 -101.86 52.53
C ASP A 380 -7.62 -102.26 53.72
N GLY A 381 -7.69 -101.55 54.86
CA GLY A 381 -6.89 -101.78 56.07
C GLY A 381 -5.42 -101.36 55.98
N ALA A 382 -4.75 -101.65 54.87
CA ALA A 382 -3.32 -101.43 54.68
C ALA A 382 -2.99 -100.38 53.59
N LEU A 383 -2.35 -99.27 53.99
CA LEU A 383 -1.77 -98.32 53.05
C LEU A 383 -0.59 -98.95 52.28
N SER A 384 -0.65 -98.92 50.94
CA SER A 384 0.51 -99.20 50.10
C SER A 384 1.49 -98.02 50.12
N THR A 385 2.77 -98.27 49.83
CA THR A 385 3.80 -97.22 49.75
C THR A 385 3.51 -96.17 48.66
N GLU A 386 2.85 -96.57 47.58
CA GLU A 386 2.42 -95.66 46.51
C GLU A 386 1.28 -94.74 46.98
N VAL A 387 0.30 -95.28 47.71
CA VAL A 387 -0.82 -94.50 48.27
C VAL A 387 -0.34 -93.59 49.40
N GLN A 388 0.60 -94.04 50.24
CA GLN A 388 1.23 -93.21 51.27
C GLN A 388 1.97 -92.01 50.65
N ALA A 389 2.75 -92.22 49.58
CA ALA A 389 3.42 -91.14 48.86
C ALA A 389 2.44 -90.18 48.17
N ALA A 390 1.33 -90.70 47.64
CA ALA A 390 0.25 -89.89 47.06
C ALA A 390 -0.46 -89.04 48.12
N LEU A 391 -0.74 -89.60 49.31
CA LEU A 391 -1.32 -88.88 50.44
C LEU A 391 -0.37 -87.79 50.96
N GLU A 392 0.93 -88.07 51.12
CA GLU A 392 1.91 -87.06 51.51
C GLU A 392 2.01 -85.92 50.47
N SER A 393 2.00 -86.26 49.17
CA SER A 393 1.95 -85.27 48.09
C SER A 393 0.68 -84.41 48.17
N PHE A 394 -0.48 -85.02 48.39
CA PHE A 394 -1.76 -84.32 48.53
C PHE A 394 -1.80 -83.42 49.78
N ARG A 395 -1.35 -83.93 50.93
CA ARG A 395 -1.20 -83.19 52.19
C ARG A 395 -0.38 -81.92 52.01
N ASN A 396 0.77 -82.04 51.33
CA ASN A 396 1.67 -80.93 51.04
C ASN A 396 1.04 -79.95 50.02
N SER A 397 0.29 -80.43 49.02
CA SER A 397 -0.44 -79.56 48.08
C SER A 397 -1.55 -78.73 48.76
N LEU A 398 -2.12 -79.27 49.84
CA LEU A 398 -3.17 -78.64 50.65
C LEU A 398 -2.63 -77.81 51.83
N ASN A 399 -1.31 -77.82 52.08
CA ASN A 399 -0.66 -77.23 53.26
C ASN A 399 -1.22 -77.73 54.62
N VAL A 400 -1.73 -78.96 54.68
CA VAL A 400 -2.18 -79.57 55.95
C VAL A 400 -0.97 -79.84 56.85
N SER A 401 -1.01 -79.36 58.10
CA SER A 401 0.14 -79.51 59.01
C SER A 401 0.35 -80.96 59.44
N SER A 402 1.54 -81.28 59.93
CA SER A 402 1.84 -82.63 60.44
C SER A 402 0.99 -83.03 61.63
N ASP A 403 0.46 -82.08 62.40
CA ASP A 403 -0.38 -82.35 63.58
C ASP A 403 -1.87 -82.42 63.22
N ASP A 404 -2.36 -81.55 62.32
CA ASP A 404 -3.69 -81.71 61.71
C ASP A 404 -3.82 -83.08 61.04
N HIS A 405 -2.79 -83.49 60.29
CA HIS A 405 -2.76 -84.79 59.62
C HIS A 405 -2.91 -85.96 60.58
N ARG A 406 -2.23 -85.94 61.73
CA ARG A 406 -2.34 -87.01 62.76
C ARG A 406 -3.75 -87.10 63.31
N ILE A 407 -4.41 -85.97 63.54
CA ILE A 407 -5.79 -85.91 64.04
C ILE A 407 -6.75 -86.46 62.98
N LEU A 408 -6.67 -85.93 61.74
CA LEU A 408 -7.53 -86.34 60.63
C LEU A 408 -7.30 -87.81 60.20
N GLU A 409 -6.09 -88.34 60.38
CA GLU A 409 -5.73 -89.74 60.15
C GLU A 409 -6.35 -90.66 61.20
N ALA A 410 -6.21 -90.35 62.49
CA ALA A 410 -6.84 -91.12 63.57
C ALA A 410 -8.38 -91.10 63.47
N GLU A 411 -8.97 -89.97 63.06
CA GLU A 411 -10.40 -89.89 62.73
C GLU A 411 -10.77 -90.73 61.50
N ALA A 412 -9.99 -90.67 60.42
CA ALA A 412 -10.24 -91.43 59.20
C ALA A 412 -10.13 -92.95 59.42
N GLN A 413 -9.13 -93.41 60.19
CA GLN A 413 -8.99 -94.80 60.64
C GLN A 413 -10.21 -95.23 61.47
N SER A 414 -10.62 -94.41 62.43
CA SER A 414 -11.79 -94.68 63.28
C SER A 414 -13.10 -94.73 62.47
N GLU A 415 -13.24 -93.92 61.44
CA GLU A 415 -14.40 -93.93 60.54
C GLU A 415 -14.38 -95.08 59.52
N ALA A 416 -13.22 -95.47 58.98
CA ALA A 416 -13.08 -96.64 58.13
C ALA A 416 -13.41 -97.92 58.90
N TYR A 417 -12.91 -98.05 60.14
CA TYR A 417 -13.26 -99.15 61.03
C TYR A 417 -14.76 -99.20 61.37
N ALA A 418 -15.38 -98.04 61.59
CA ALA A 418 -16.84 -97.92 61.76
C ALA A 418 -17.63 -98.33 60.50
N GLU A 419 -17.03 -98.25 59.32
CA GLU A 419 -17.64 -98.64 58.05
C GLU A 419 -17.58 -100.14 57.81
N ALA A 420 -16.44 -100.79 58.07
CA ALA A 420 -16.35 -102.25 58.12
C ALA A 420 -17.34 -102.84 59.15
N LEU A 421 -17.38 -102.30 60.38
CA LEU A 421 -18.36 -102.73 61.40
C LEU A 421 -19.82 -102.56 60.93
N ARG A 422 -20.15 -101.46 60.24
CA ARG A 422 -21.50 -101.23 59.67
C ARG A 422 -21.84 -102.20 58.54
N GLU A 423 -20.86 -102.62 57.75
CA GLU A 423 -21.06 -103.58 56.66
C GLU A 423 -21.25 -105.00 57.20
N GLU A 424 -20.38 -105.48 58.10
CA GLU A 424 -20.48 -106.85 58.64
C GLU A 424 -21.74 -107.04 59.51
N TRP A 425 -22.12 -106.06 60.34
CA TRP A 425 -23.36 -106.12 61.12
C TRP A 425 -24.64 -105.93 60.30
N ARG A 426 -24.55 -105.50 59.04
CA ARG A 426 -25.72 -105.39 58.13
C ARG A 426 -26.44 -106.73 57.94
N HIS A 427 -25.75 -107.83 58.17
CA HIS A 427 -26.25 -109.19 58.07
C HIS A 427 -26.79 -109.76 59.41
N GLY A 428 -26.76 -108.99 60.50
CA GLY A 428 -27.41 -109.29 61.78
C GLY A 428 -26.68 -110.27 62.71
N THR A 429 -25.74 -111.07 62.19
CA THR A 429 -24.86 -111.95 62.99
C THR A 429 -23.47 -112.01 62.39
N LEU A 430 -22.43 -111.73 63.17
CA LEU A 430 -21.04 -111.99 62.77
C LEU A 430 -20.76 -113.50 62.76
N THR A 431 -20.12 -113.98 61.71
CA THR A 431 -19.43 -115.27 61.67
C THR A 431 -18.06 -115.16 62.36
N PRO A 432 -17.43 -116.28 62.77
CA PRO A 432 -16.07 -116.23 63.32
C PRO A 432 -15.05 -115.58 62.37
N GLU A 433 -15.16 -115.84 61.07
CA GLU A 433 -14.29 -115.27 60.04
C GLU A 433 -14.41 -113.74 59.97
N GLN A 434 -15.62 -113.19 60.15
CA GLN A 434 -15.85 -111.74 60.22
C GLN A 434 -15.32 -111.15 61.54
N VAL A 435 -15.39 -111.88 62.66
CA VAL A 435 -14.78 -111.45 63.93
C VAL A 435 -13.26 -111.38 63.81
N ASP A 436 -12.62 -112.42 63.24
CA ASP A 436 -11.17 -112.47 63.04
C ASP A 436 -10.70 -111.37 62.08
N TYR A 437 -11.45 -111.11 60.99
CA TYR A 437 -11.21 -109.98 60.09
C TYR A 437 -11.32 -108.62 60.80
N LEU A 438 -12.37 -108.39 61.59
CA LEU A 438 -12.57 -107.14 62.34
C LEU A 438 -11.54 -106.95 63.46
N GLU A 439 -10.96 -108.03 64.01
CA GLU A 439 -9.85 -107.99 64.97
C GLU A 439 -8.53 -107.65 64.26
N GLN A 440 -8.25 -108.25 63.10
CA GLN A 440 -7.08 -107.92 62.27
C GLN A 440 -7.14 -106.46 61.80
N LEU A 441 -8.27 -106.02 61.24
CA LEU A 441 -8.47 -104.65 60.78
C LEU A 441 -8.32 -103.62 61.93
N ARG A 442 -8.76 -103.98 63.15
CA ARG A 442 -8.54 -103.13 64.34
C ARG A 442 -7.04 -102.92 64.60
N LEU A 443 -6.23 -103.97 64.48
CA LEU A 443 -4.79 -103.93 64.70
C LEU A 443 -4.06 -103.15 63.58
N GLU A 444 -4.43 -103.36 62.32
CA GLU A 444 -3.84 -102.66 61.16
C GLU A 444 -4.14 -101.15 61.18
N LEU A 445 -5.38 -100.78 61.50
CA LEU A 445 -5.79 -99.38 61.69
C LEU A 445 -5.34 -98.76 63.04
N ASN A 446 -4.53 -99.49 63.83
CA ASN A 446 -4.00 -99.07 65.14
C ASN A 446 -5.07 -98.64 66.18
N ILE A 447 -6.30 -99.15 66.04
CA ILE A 447 -7.43 -98.82 66.91
C ILE A 447 -7.27 -99.54 68.26
N THR A 448 -7.28 -98.78 69.36
CA THR A 448 -7.18 -99.36 70.71
C THR A 448 -8.48 -100.08 71.12
N PRO A 449 -8.45 -100.99 72.10
CA PRO A 449 -9.67 -101.65 72.61
C PRO A 449 -10.74 -100.65 73.08
N ASP A 450 -10.34 -99.54 73.71
CA ASP A 450 -11.26 -98.49 74.17
C ASP A 450 -11.87 -97.71 73.00
N GLN A 451 -11.09 -97.43 71.96
CA GLN A 451 -11.59 -96.83 70.71
C GLN A 451 -12.55 -97.79 69.99
N HIS A 452 -12.20 -99.07 69.88
CA HIS A 452 -13.06 -100.11 69.30
C HIS A 452 -14.40 -100.17 70.03
N LEU A 453 -14.41 -100.25 71.37
CA LEU A 453 -15.65 -100.26 72.15
C LEU A 453 -16.47 -98.97 71.92
N THR A 454 -15.80 -97.82 71.82
CA THR A 454 -16.46 -96.53 71.52
C THR A 454 -17.10 -96.50 70.13
N VAL A 455 -16.42 -97.06 69.12
CA VAL A 455 -16.94 -97.19 67.75
C VAL A 455 -18.08 -98.21 67.69
N GLU A 456 -17.95 -99.38 68.33
CA GLU A 456 -19.01 -100.39 68.40
C GLU A 456 -20.27 -99.80 69.05
N LEU A 457 -20.15 -99.12 70.20
CA LEU A 457 -21.29 -98.50 70.87
C LEU A 457 -21.97 -97.42 70.02
N LYS A 458 -21.19 -96.68 69.22
CA LYS A 458 -21.73 -95.72 68.23
C LYS A 458 -22.49 -96.45 67.12
N VAL A 459 -21.90 -97.49 66.52
CA VAL A 459 -22.51 -98.23 65.40
C VAL A 459 -23.76 -99.00 65.85
N ARG A 460 -23.75 -99.65 67.02
CA ARG A 460 -24.94 -100.31 67.60
C ARG A 460 -26.11 -99.34 67.75
N LYS A 461 -25.83 -98.12 68.25
CA LYS A 461 -26.80 -97.04 68.38
C LYS A 461 -27.30 -96.50 67.02
N GLU A 462 -26.46 -96.53 65.98
CA GLU A 462 -26.85 -96.15 64.60
C GLU A 462 -27.72 -97.23 63.93
N LEU A 463 -27.50 -98.52 64.21
CA LEU A 463 -28.29 -99.64 63.68
C LEU A 463 -29.57 -99.94 64.49
N GLY A 464 -29.65 -99.47 65.74
CA GLY A 464 -30.81 -99.69 66.62
C GLY A 464 -30.82 -101.05 67.34
N THR A 465 -29.63 -101.63 67.56
CA THR A 465 -29.39 -102.96 68.16
C THR A 465 -28.70 -102.87 69.52
#